data_AF-A0A960A295-F1
#
_entry.id   AF-A0A960A295-F1
#
_cell.length_a   1.000
_cell.length_b   1.000
_cell.length_c   1.000
_cell.angle_alpha   90.00
_cell.angle_beta   90.00
_cell.angle_gamma   90.00
#
_symmetry.space_group_name_H-M   'P 1'
#
loop_
_entity.id
_entity.type
_entity.pdbx_description
1 polymer ?
#
loop_
_entity_poly.entity_id
_entity_poly.type
_entity_poly.pdbx_seq_one_letter_code
_entity_poly.pdbx_strand_id
1 'polypeptide(L)' 'MSTHIPEGITNPPVDDLLESVDSKYRLVLFAAKRAR' A
#
# COMPACT_ATOMS: atom_id res chain seq x y z
N MET A 1 -17.35 17.74 -3.69
CA MET A 1 -16.35 16.70 -4.01
C MET A 1 -16.21 15.82 -2.78
N SER A 2 -16.76 14.61 -2.79
CA SER A 2 -16.63 13.70 -1.66
C SER A 2 -15.22 13.12 -1.66
N THR A 3 -14.37 13.51 -0.70
CA THR A 3 -13.06 12.89 -0.48
C THR A 3 -13.29 11.49 0.06
N HIS A 4 -13.27 10.49 -0.82
CA HIS A 4 -13.42 9.10 -0.44
C HIS A 4 -12.10 8.58 0.13
N ILE A 5 -11.91 8.74 1.44
CA ILE A 5 -10.77 8.15 2.15
C ILE A 5 -11.05 6.65 2.28
N PRO A 6 -10.16 5.77 1.81
CA PRO A 6 -10.34 4.34 2.02
C PRO A 6 -10.34 4.00 3.51
N GLU A 7 -11.05 2.94 3.90
CA GLU A 7 -11.14 2.51 5.30
C GLU A 7 -10.48 1.13 5.48
N GLY A 8 -10.08 0.85 6.73
CA GLY A 8 -9.50 -0.44 7.11
C GLY A 8 -8.24 -0.79 6.31
N ILE A 9 -8.17 -2.03 5.80
CA ILE A 9 -7.00 -2.56 5.09
C ILE A 9 -6.70 -1.86 3.75
N THR A 10 -7.67 -1.11 3.21
CA THR A 10 -7.49 -0.36 1.95
C THR A 10 -6.86 1.02 2.15
N ASN A 11 -6.60 1.39 3.41
CA ASN A 11 -5.85 2.59 3.77
C ASN A 11 -4.47 2.20 4.31
N PRO A 12 -3.37 2.67 3.68
CA PRO A 12 -3.29 3.56 2.52
C PRO A 12 -3.73 2.90 1.19
N PRO A 13 -4.16 3.70 0.19
CA PRO A 13 -4.42 3.20 -1.16
C PRO A 13 -3.24 2.41 -1.72
N VAL A 14 -3.53 1.37 -2.51
CA VAL A 14 -2.48 0.53 -3.11
C VAL A 14 -1.63 1.30 -4.13
N ASP A 15 -2.21 2.26 -4.82
CA ASP A 15 -1.49 3.06 -5.82
C ASP A 15 -0.39 3.90 -5.14
N ASP A 16 -0.69 4.57 -4.02
CA ASP A 16 0.28 5.29 -3.20
C ASP A 16 1.43 4.37 -2.73
N LEU A 17 1.11 3.12 -2.37
CA LEU A 17 2.12 2.15 -1.97
C LEU A 17 3.02 1.74 -3.14
N LEU A 18 2.46 1.64 -4.35
CA LEU A 18 3.20 1.27 -5.56
C LEU A 18 4.09 2.39 -6.08
N GLU A 19 3.86 3.65 -5.72
CA GLU A 19 4.80 4.75 -6.02
C GLU A 19 6.17 4.53 -5.35
N SER A 20 6.19 3.80 -4.23
CA SER A 20 7.42 3.56 -3.46
C SER A 20 8.25 2.35 -3.94
N VAL A 21 7.73 1.53 -4.85
CA VAL A 21 8.35 0.24 -5.24
C VAL A 21 8.07 -0.15 -6.69
N ASP A 22 9.05 -0.79 -7.34
CA ASP A 22 8.98 -1.10 -8.77
C ASP A 22 8.01 -2.24 -9.15
N SER A 23 7.48 -2.99 -8.16
CA SER A 23 6.53 -4.07 -8.42
C SER A 23 5.70 -4.46 -7.20
N LYS A 24 4.53 -5.06 -7.46
CA LYS A 24 3.66 -5.66 -6.44
C LYS A 24 4.39 -6.70 -5.58
N TYR A 25 5.24 -7.52 -6.18
CA TYR A 25 6.00 -8.54 -5.44
C TYR A 25 7.01 -7.91 -4.48
N ARG A 26 7.67 -6.82 -4.90
CA ARG A 26 8.61 -6.08 -4.05
C ARG A 26 7.88 -5.44 -2.86
N LEU A 27 6.67 -4.91 -3.07
CA LEU A 27 5.82 -4.39 -2.00
C LEU A 27 5.54 -5.45 -0.91
N VAL A 28 5.13 -6.65 -1.34
CA VAL A 28 4.79 -7.76 -0.42
C VAL A 28 6.00 -8.17 0.42
N LEU A 29 7.16 -8.37 -0.19
CA LEU A 29 8.37 -8.74 0.54
C LEU A 29 8.81 -7.65 1.51
N PHE A 30 8.72 -6.38 1.11
CA PHE A 30 9.08 -5.25 1.97
C PHE A 30 8.15 -5.16 3.18
N ALA A 31 6.83 -5.16 2.96
CA ALA A 31 5.85 -5.10 4.04
C ALA A 31 5.96 -6.31 4.99
N ALA A 32 6.14 -7.52 4.44
CA ALA A 32 6.29 -8.73 5.25
C ALA A 32 7.58 -8.75 6.08
N LYS A 33 8.68 -8.19 5.55
CA LYS A 33 9.93 -8.05 6.32
C LYS A 33 9.79 -7.02 7.45
N ARG A 34 9.12 -5.90 7.19
CA ARG A 34 8.86 -4.85 8.19
C ARG A 34 7.92 -5.32 9.31
N ALA A 35 6.96 -6.19 8.99
CA ALA A 35 5.96 -6.66 9.94
C ALA A 35 6.49 -7.74 10.92
N ARG A 36 7.69 -8.28 10.67
CA ARG A 36 8.36 -9.24 11.54
C ARG A 36 9.22 -8.50 12.57
#